data_AF-A0A0N4T8U3-F1
#
_entry.id   AF-A0A0N4T8U3-F1
#
_cell.length_a   1.000
_cell.length_b   1.000
_cell.length_c   1.000
_cell.angle_alpha   90.00
_cell.angle_beta   90.00
_cell.angle_gamma   90.00
#
_symmetry.space_group_name_H-M   'P 1'
#
loop_
_entity.id
_entity.type
_entity.pdbx_description
1 polymer ?
#
loop_
_entity_poly.entity_id
_entity_poly.type
_entity_poly.pdbx_seq_one_letter_code
_entity_poly.pdbx_strand_id
1 'polypeptide(L)'
;MLSSISNGIIWAACSSNKAVIGHPEFCLLLPSIYSLQQYRGRKRNLKRALTKQERQERRLKREAKEAERKKYTFMQRIQISRMKHMTSISEQFPGRLNPAKEAHLPDKPTTNIFIRSAYKTQYYSVSEALQMHREMQQPSIYNNPNARVRLRMELNMTTERKTKMVADSEELVPIPYPFKHNEKRTILAFAYEQHNRDAAVEAGAEIALGPDMIKKV
;
A
#
# COMPACT_ATOMS: atom_id res chain seq x y z
N MET A 1 23.03 63.62 25.65
CA MET A 1 23.01 63.18 27.05
C MET A 1 21.76 62.34 27.27
N LEU A 2 21.96 61.08 27.68
CA LEU A 2 21.20 60.29 28.67
C LEU A 2 19.65 60.30 28.56
N SER A 3 18.92 59.20 28.54
CA SER A 3 19.21 57.79 28.85
C SER A 3 17.98 56.93 28.51
N SER A 4 18.21 55.74 27.97
CA SER A 4 17.28 54.59 27.93
C SER A 4 16.74 54.22 29.31
N ILE A 5 15.57 53.57 29.37
CA ILE A 5 15.33 52.35 30.18
C ILE A 5 14.11 51.59 29.61
N SER A 6 14.38 50.33 29.27
CA SER A 6 13.48 49.23 28.93
C SER A 6 13.08 48.45 30.18
N ASN A 7 11.79 48.08 30.32
CA ASN A 7 11.35 47.15 31.36
C ASN A 7 10.83 45.84 30.73
N GLY A 8 11.71 44.85 30.65
CA GLY A 8 11.37 43.45 30.38
C GLY A 8 11.27 42.68 31.69
N ILE A 9 10.11 42.07 31.96
CA ILE A 9 9.87 41.22 33.12
C ILE A 9 10.32 39.81 32.75
N ILE A 10 11.44 39.36 33.33
CA ILE A 10 11.91 37.97 33.29
C ILE A 10 11.74 37.37 34.68
N TRP A 11 10.91 36.34 34.78
CA TRP A 11 10.76 35.54 35.99
C TRP A 11 11.94 34.58 36.13
N ALA A 12 12.74 34.79 37.16
CA ALA A 12 13.73 33.83 37.63
C ALA A 12 13.05 32.77 38.50
N ALA A 13 13.17 31.50 38.13
CA ALA A 13 12.87 30.39 39.02
C ALA A 13 14.19 29.76 39.44
N CYS A 14 14.47 29.89 40.74
CA CYS A 14 15.59 29.31 41.46
C CYS A 14 15.32 27.81 41.68
N SER A 15 16.29 26.95 41.36
CA SER A 15 16.36 25.60 41.94
C SER A 15 17.78 25.30 42.39
N SER A 16 17.89 25.06 43.69
CA SER A 16 18.95 24.37 44.43
C SER A 16 19.55 23.17 43.68
N ASN A 17 20.78 22.69 43.85
CA ASN A 17 21.78 22.79 44.92
C ASN A 17 23.20 22.60 44.31
N LYS A 18 24.20 23.19 44.99
CA LYS A 18 25.66 22.95 44.92
C LYS A 18 26.00 21.44 45.07
N ALA A 19 27.16 20.86 44.76
CA ALA A 19 28.40 21.14 44.03
C ALA A 19 29.31 19.93 44.35
N VAL A 20 30.01 19.32 43.38
CA VAL A 20 31.32 18.67 43.63
C VAL A 20 32.18 18.81 42.38
N ILE A 21 33.32 19.47 42.55
CA ILE A 21 34.41 19.63 41.59
C ILE A 21 35.37 18.46 41.82
N GLY A 22 35.72 17.74 40.76
CA GLY A 22 36.78 16.73 40.73
C GLY A 22 37.26 16.57 39.29
N HIS A 23 38.53 16.88 39.06
CA HIS A 23 39.19 16.89 37.75
C HIS A 23 39.82 15.50 37.44
N PRO A 24 40.39 15.28 36.24
CA PRO A 24 39.96 14.25 35.30
C PRO A 24 40.86 12.99 35.33
N GLU A 25 40.52 12.06 34.43
CA GLU A 25 41.27 10.87 34.00
C GLU A 25 40.72 9.53 34.51
N PHE A 26 40.59 8.60 33.57
CA PHE A 26 40.03 7.24 33.67
C PHE A 26 38.50 7.13 33.75
N CYS A 27 37.84 7.11 32.59
CA CYS A 27 36.64 6.28 32.33
C CYS A 27 36.30 6.29 30.82
N LEU A 28 37.10 5.64 29.98
CA LEU A 28 36.82 5.46 28.54
C LEU A 28 36.15 4.13 28.19
N LEU A 29 35.50 3.42 29.11
CA LEU A 29 34.88 2.12 28.81
C LEU A 29 33.63 1.82 29.66
N LEU A 30 32.58 2.62 29.53
CA LEU A 30 31.22 2.21 29.92
C LEU A 30 30.25 2.55 28.78
N PRO A 31 29.36 1.63 28.37
CA PRO A 31 28.34 1.97 27.39
C PRO A 31 27.47 3.06 28.01
N SER A 32 27.50 4.25 27.41
CA SER A 32 26.59 5.32 27.79
C SER A 32 25.18 4.79 27.62
N ILE A 33 24.52 4.47 28.73
CA ILE A 33 23.09 4.21 28.75
C ILE A 33 22.45 5.53 28.38
N TYR A 34 22.25 5.77 27.09
CA TYR A 34 21.47 6.90 26.60
C TYR A 34 20.04 6.67 27.05
N SER A 35 19.66 7.30 28.16
CA SER A 35 18.27 7.41 28.57
C SER A 35 17.54 8.29 27.55
N LEU A 36 16.99 7.66 26.51
CA LEU A 36 16.07 8.31 25.58
C LEU A 36 14.76 8.59 26.30
N GLN A 37 14.73 9.68 27.05
CA GLN A 37 13.50 10.18 27.65
C GLN A 37 12.62 10.74 26.52
N GLN A 38 11.65 9.95 26.08
CA GLN A 38 10.63 10.40 25.15
C GLN A 38 9.79 11.50 25.82
N TYR A 39 10.15 12.75 25.59
CA TYR A 39 9.26 13.88 25.83
C TYR A 39 8.12 13.79 24.81
N ARG A 40 7.05 13.07 25.15
CA ARG A 40 5.78 13.17 24.43
C ARG A 40 5.33 14.63 24.53
N GLY A 41 5.53 15.39 23.45
CA GLY A 41 5.10 16.77 23.38
C GLY A 41 3.64 16.90 23.80
N ARG A 42 3.35 17.84 24.70
CA ARG A 42 1.99 18.19 25.11
C ARG A 42 1.14 18.40 23.85
N LYS A 43 0.02 17.69 23.69
CA LYS A 43 -0.89 17.86 22.55
C LYS A 43 -1.21 19.34 22.37
N ARG A 44 -0.61 19.98 21.38
CA ARG A 44 -0.95 21.35 20.96
C ARG A 44 -2.25 21.27 20.17
N ASN A 45 -3.38 21.12 20.87
CA ASN A 45 -4.70 21.43 20.31
C ASN A 45 -4.85 22.96 20.21
N LEU A 46 -4.00 23.62 19.42
CA LEU A 46 -4.13 25.02 19.05
C LEU A 46 -4.99 25.12 17.78
N LYS A 47 -6.20 24.56 17.80
CA LYS A 47 -7.18 24.86 16.75
C LYS A 47 -7.89 26.15 17.16
N ARG A 48 -7.75 27.21 16.34
CA ARG A 48 -8.51 28.46 16.50
C ARG A 48 -9.99 28.11 16.70
N ALA A 49 -10.61 28.67 17.73
CA ALA A 49 -12.04 28.50 17.94
C ALA A 49 -12.79 29.04 16.71
N LEU A 50 -13.62 28.18 16.09
CA LEU A 50 -14.37 28.56 14.89
C LEU A 50 -15.28 29.74 15.19
N THR A 51 -15.28 30.71 14.29
CA THR A 51 -16.17 31.87 14.38
C THR A 51 -17.64 31.43 14.28
N LYS A 52 -18.57 32.30 14.71
CA LYS A 52 -20.02 32.00 14.62
C LYS A 52 -20.45 31.75 13.17
N GLN A 53 -19.89 32.49 12.22
CA GLN A 53 -20.14 32.37 10.78
C GLN A 53 -19.65 31.03 10.22
N GLU A 54 -18.41 30.63 10.51
CA GLU A 54 -17.88 29.32 10.07
C GLU A 54 -18.68 28.14 10.66
N ARG A 55 -19.23 28.31 11.88
CA ARG A 55 -20.14 27.34 12.49
C ARG A 55 -21.48 27.26 11.77
N GLN A 56 -22.06 28.39 11.36
CA GLN A 56 -23.29 28.44 10.57
C GLN A 56 -23.09 27.84 9.19
N GLU A 57 -22.01 28.18 8.49
CA GLU A 57 -21.67 27.59 7.19
C GLU A 57 -21.49 26.07 7.26
N ARG A 58 -20.90 25.56 8.35
CA ARG A 58 -20.81 24.11 8.58
C ARG A 58 -22.16 23.46 8.83
N ARG A 59 -23.11 24.14 9.48
CA ARG A 59 -24.49 23.66 9.65
C ARG A 59 -25.21 23.61 8.31
N LEU A 60 -25.17 24.70 7.54
CA LEU A 60 -25.75 24.78 6.21
C LEU A 60 -25.16 23.72 5.26
N LYS A 61 -23.84 23.49 5.28
CA LYS A 61 -23.20 22.42 4.51
C LYS A 61 -23.61 21.01 4.95
N ARG A 62 -23.94 20.80 6.23
CA ARG A 62 -24.45 19.51 6.73
C ARG A 62 -25.90 19.30 6.31
N GLU A 63 -26.73 20.33 6.45
CA GLU A 63 -28.13 20.32 6.03
C GLU A 63 -28.27 20.12 4.52
N ALA A 64 -27.46 20.81 3.71
CA ALA A 64 -27.41 20.61 2.26
C ALA A 64 -27.02 19.18 1.89
N LYS A 65 -25.98 18.62 2.52
CA LYS A 65 -25.57 17.22 2.32
C LYS A 65 -26.65 16.23 2.75
N GLU A 66 -27.36 16.50 3.84
CA GLU A 66 -28.47 15.65 4.30
C GLU A 66 -29.69 15.76 3.38
N ALA A 67 -30.02 16.95 2.90
CA ALA A 67 -31.07 17.19 1.92
C ALA A 67 -30.76 16.46 0.61
N GLU A 68 -29.54 16.59 0.08
CA GLU A 68 -29.06 15.83 -1.08
C GLU A 68 -29.15 14.32 -0.86
N ARG A 69 -28.73 13.84 0.31
CA ARG A 69 -28.88 12.41 0.66
C ARG A 69 -30.36 12.01 0.70
N LYS A 70 -31.28 12.86 1.16
CA LYS A 70 -32.72 12.59 1.26
C LYS A 70 -33.44 12.67 -0.09
N LYS A 71 -32.86 13.30 -1.12
CA LYS A 71 -33.39 13.32 -2.49
C LYS A 71 -33.43 11.93 -3.17
N TYR A 72 -32.60 10.99 -2.72
CA TYR A 72 -32.54 9.64 -3.28
C TYR A 72 -33.35 8.65 -2.46
N THR A 73 -34.13 7.81 -3.13
CA THR A 73 -34.83 6.67 -2.50
C THR A 73 -33.83 5.73 -1.82
N PHE A 74 -34.25 5.01 -0.77
CA PHE A 74 -33.39 4.03 -0.07
C PHE A 74 -32.71 3.04 -1.03
N MET A 75 -33.45 2.52 -2.00
CA MET A 75 -32.91 1.63 -3.05
C MET A 75 -31.86 2.32 -3.92
N GLN A 76 -32.08 3.59 -4.31
CA GLN A 76 -31.11 4.37 -5.08
C GLN A 76 -29.86 4.68 -4.25
N ARG A 77 -29.96 4.95 -2.94
CA ARG A 77 -28.80 5.11 -2.05
C ARG A 77 -27.97 3.85 -1.97
N ILE A 78 -28.62 2.69 -1.83
CA ILE A 78 -27.93 1.39 -1.84
C ILE A 78 -27.26 1.16 -3.18
N GLN A 79 -27.93 1.45 -4.29
CA GLN A 79 -27.39 1.28 -5.63
C GLN A 79 -26.20 2.22 -5.89
N ILE A 80 -26.29 3.50 -5.51
CA ILE A 80 -25.17 4.47 -5.59
C ILE A 80 -24.00 4.06 -4.69
N SER A 81 -24.28 3.59 -3.46
CA SER A 81 -23.24 3.10 -2.55
C SER A 81 -22.55 1.87 -3.12
N ARG A 82 -23.32 0.90 -3.62
CA ARG A 82 -22.78 -0.29 -4.31
C ARG A 82 -21.97 0.12 -5.52
N MET A 83 -22.46 1.01 -6.37
CA MET A 83 -21.73 1.52 -7.56
C MET A 83 -20.39 2.17 -7.20
N LYS A 84 -20.28 2.89 -6.07
CA LYS A 84 -19.01 3.46 -5.60
C LYS A 84 -18.00 2.41 -5.14
N HIS A 85 -18.45 1.23 -4.72
CA HIS A 85 -17.59 0.11 -4.34
C HIS A 85 -17.41 -0.90 -5.48
N MET A 86 -18.22 -0.79 -6.55
CA MET A 86 -18.09 -1.50 -7.82
C MET A 86 -17.15 -0.77 -8.79
N THR A 87 -16.46 0.28 -8.34
CA THR A 87 -15.25 0.71 -9.04
C THR A 87 -14.36 -0.52 -9.13
N SER A 88 -13.99 -0.92 -10.35
CA SER A 88 -13.09 -2.05 -10.55
C SER A 88 -11.86 -1.86 -9.65
N ILE A 89 -11.24 -2.96 -9.23
CA ILE A 89 -9.99 -2.89 -8.46
C ILE A 89 -8.94 -2.03 -9.21
N SER A 90 -9.08 -1.84 -10.54
CA SER A 90 -8.32 -0.91 -11.41
C SER A 90 -8.65 0.56 -11.25
N GLU A 91 -9.89 0.91 -10.94
CA GLU A 91 -10.28 2.28 -10.60
C GLU A 91 -9.88 2.66 -9.17
N GLN A 92 -9.87 1.71 -8.22
CA GLN A 92 -9.47 1.95 -6.83
C GLN A 92 -7.96 2.16 -6.67
N PHE A 93 -7.17 1.44 -7.47
CA PHE A 93 -5.72 1.57 -7.52
C PHE A 93 -5.33 1.95 -8.95
N PRO A 94 -5.44 3.23 -9.34
CA PRO A 94 -5.16 3.64 -10.71
C PRO A 94 -3.69 3.38 -11.02
N GLY A 95 -3.41 2.29 -11.72
CA GLY A 95 -2.14 2.06 -12.41
C GLY A 95 -2.10 2.79 -13.76
N ARG A 96 -3.22 3.40 -14.17
CA ARG A 96 -3.32 4.12 -15.44
C ARG A 96 -2.73 5.52 -15.28
N LEU A 97 -1.57 5.76 -15.89
CA LEU A 97 -1.02 7.10 -16.13
C LEU A 97 -2.13 7.97 -16.72
N ASN A 98 -2.50 9.04 -16.03
CA ASN A 98 -3.39 10.04 -16.60
C ASN A 98 -2.59 11.32 -16.82
N PRO A 99 -2.03 11.52 -18.03
CA PRO A 99 -1.12 12.63 -18.29
C PRO A 99 -1.78 13.99 -18.02
N ALA A 100 -3.09 14.10 -18.25
CA ALA A 100 -3.83 15.34 -18.01
C ALA A 100 -3.93 15.69 -16.52
N LYS A 101 -4.05 14.70 -15.63
CA LYS A 101 -4.13 14.93 -14.17
C LYS A 101 -2.77 15.18 -13.55
N GLU A 102 -1.72 14.61 -14.12
CA GLU A 102 -0.36 14.66 -13.58
C GLU A 102 0.51 15.76 -14.19
N ALA A 103 0.05 16.48 -15.22
CA ALA A 103 0.83 17.48 -15.97
C ALA A 103 1.51 18.56 -15.09
N HIS A 104 0.83 19.01 -14.03
CA HIS A 104 1.31 20.08 -13.16
C HIS A 104 2.09 19.60 -11.92
N LEU A 105 2.19 18.28 -11.72
CA LEU A 105 2.86 17.73 -10.54
C LEU A 105 4.38 17.57 -10.81
N PRO A 106 5.23 17.67 -9.78
CA PRO A 106 6.65 17.36 -9.89
C PRO A 106 6.91 15.85 -10.02
N ASP A 107 7.97 15.48 -10.76
CA ASP A 107 8.33 14.08 -11.04
C ASP A 107 8.90 13.36 -9.82
N LYS A 108 9.86 13.99 -9.13
CA LYS A 108 10.56 13.39 -8.00
C LYS A 108 10.28 14.16 -6.70
N PRO A 109 10.06 13.44 -5.60
CA PRO A 109 9.95 14.05 -4.28
C PRO A 109 11.31 14.58 -3.83
N THR A 110 11.31 15.78 -3.27
CA THR A 110 12.51 16.40 -2.69
C THR A 110 12.94 15.72 -1.39
N THR A 111 11.99 15.11 -0.69
CA THR A 111 12.18 14.54 0.65
C THR A 111 11.81 13.05 0.68
N ASN A 112 12.42 12.32 1.62
CA ASN A 112 12.14 10.90 1.84
C ASN A 112 10.68 10.62 2.23
N ILE A 113 10.03 11.60 2.88
CA ILE A 113 8.62 11.52 3.28
C ILE A 113 7.85 12.50 2.44
N PHE A 114 6.88 12.01 1.68
CA PHE A 114 6.04 12.83 0.82
C PHE A 114 4.63 12.26 0.71
N ILE A 115 3.68 13.12 0.33
CA ILE A 115 2.30 12.72 0.09
C ILE A 115 2.19 12.22 -1.35
N ARG A 116 1.75 10.97 -1.54
CA ARG A 116 1.64 10.33 -2.86
C ARG A 116 0.87 11.16 -3.90
N SER A 117 -0.17 11.91 -3.50
CA SER A 117 -0.99 12.71 -4.42
C SER A 117 -0.35 14.03 -4.88
N ALA A 118 0.76 14.44 -4.26
CA ALA A 118 1.43 15.71 -4.55
C ALA A 118 2.53 15.58 -5.62
N TYR A 119 2.81 14.38 -6.08
CA TYR A 119 3.87 14.06 -7.04
C TYR A 119 3.31 13.16 -8.14
N LYS A 120 3.98 13.12 -9.29
CA LYS A 120 3.64 12.18 -10.36
C LYS A 120 3.81 10.74 -9.91
N THR A 121 3.10 9.84 -10.57
CA THR A 121 3.23 8.40 -10.30
C THR A 121 4.64 7.94 -10.68
N GLN A 122 5.34 7.32 -9.74
CA GLN A 122 6.71 6.84 -9.96
C GLN A 122 6.68 5.47 -10.63
N TYR A 123 7.44 5.35 -11.71
CA TYR A 123 7.66 4.09 -12.41
C TYR A 123 9.04 3.55 -12.05
N TYR A 124 9.08 2.26 -11.79
CA TYR A 124 10.28 1.55 -11.42
C TYR A 124 10.58 0.49 -12.46
N SER A 125 11.86 0.22 -12.66
CA SER A 125 12.27 -0.97 -13.39
C SER A 125 11.85 -2.23 -12.63
N VAL A 126 11.70 -3.35 -13.34
CA VAL A 126 11.33 -4.63 -12.72
C VAL A 126 12.37 -5.04 -11.66
N SER A 127 13.65 -4.79 -11.91
CA SER A 127 14.74 -5.06 -10.96
C SER A 127 14.61 -4.27 -9.67
N GLU A 128 14.37 -2.96 -9.76
CA GLU A 128 14.21 -2.09 -8.58
C GLU A 128 12.95 -2.46 -7.78
N ALA A 129 11.85 -2.75 -8.47
CA ALA A 129 10.61 -3.17 -7.83
C ALA A 129 10.82 -4.47 -7.02
N LEU A 130 11.55 -5.44 -7.59
CA LEU A 130 11.89 -6.69 -6.90
C LEU A 130 12.79 -6.45 -5.68
N GLN A 131 13.75 -5.54 -5.78
CA GLN A 131 14.61 -5.19 -4.65
C GLN A 131 13.80 -4.56 -3.50
N MET A 132 12.94 -3.58 -3.81
CA MET A 132 12.05 -2.98 -2.81
C MET A 132 11.13 -4.01 -2.15
N HIS A 133 10.62 -4.97 -2.93
CA HIS A 133 9.84 -6.09 -2.37
C HIS A 133 10.67 -6.94 -1.40
N ARG A 134 11.93 -7.25 -1.73
CA ARG A 134 12.82 -8.02 -0.83
C ARG A 134 13.11 -7.27 0.46
N GLU A 135 13.37 -5.96 0.38
CA GLU A 135 13.61 -5.10 1.55
C GLU A 135 12.40 -5.06 2.48
N MET A 136 11.19 -4.93 1.92
CA MET A 136 9.97 -4.98 2.72
C MET A 136 9.77 -6.31 3.45
N GLN A 137 10.19 -7.43 2.87
CA GLN A 137 9.99 -8.76 3.46
C GLN A 137 11.00 -9.14 4.55
N GLN A 138 11.95 -8.25 4.87
CA GLN A 138 12.92 -8.48 5.93
C GLN A 138 12.25 -8.76 7.29
N PRO A 139 12.89 -9.55 8.17
CA PRO A 139 12.38 -9.88 9.52
C PRO A 139 11.99 -8.67 10.37
N SER A 140 12.63 -7.52 10.15
CA SER A 140 12.36 -6.28 10.86
C SER A 140 11.04 -5.60 10.48
N ILE A 141 10.46 -5.92 9.31
CA ILE A 141 9.27 -5.26 8.77
C ILE A 141 8.08 -6.22 8.72
N TYR A 142 8.07 -7.15 7.76
CA TYR A 142 6.96 -8.10 7.57
C TYR A 142 7.30 -9.55 7.95
N ASN A 143 8.59 -9.86 8.14
CA ASN A 143 9.04 -11.20 8.54
C ASN A 143 8.48 -12.34 7.69
N ASN A 144 8.53 -12.19 6.38
CA ASN A 144 8.12 -13.23 5.45
C ASN A 144 9.04 -13.28 4.21
N PRO A 145 10.27 -13.81 4.37
CA PRO A 145 11.25 -13.83 3.29
C PRO A 145 10.81 -14.69 2.10
N ASN A 146 9.91 -15.66 2.31
CA ASN A 146 9.39 -16.56 1.27
C ASN A 146 8.04 -16.09 0.69
N ALA A 147 7.70 -14.81 0.87
CA ALA A 147 6.45 -14.26 0.35
C ALA A 147 6.38 -14.35 -1.19
N ARG A 148 5.21 -14.75 -1.69
CA ARG A 148 4.92 -14.78 -3.14
C ARG A 148 4.65 -13.37 -3.65
N VAL A 149 5.29 -13.01 -4.76
CA VAL A 149 5.01 -11.76 -5.48
C VAL A 149 3.84 -11.98 -6.44
N ARG A 150 2.86 -11.08 -6.42
CA ARG A 150 1.72 -11.11 -7.33
C ARG A 150 1.91 -10.03 -8.40
N LEU A 151 1.99 -10.44 -9.66
CA LEU A 151 1.96 -9.52 -10.78
C LEU A 151 0.51 -9.18 -11.12
N ARG A 152 0.23 -7.89 -11.29
CA ARG A 152 -1.06 -7.39 -11.76
C ARG A 152 -0.83 -6.60 -13.03
N MET A 153 -1.49 -7.01 -14.09
CA MET A 153 -1.42 -6.37 -15.40
C MET A 153 -2.82 -5.90 -15.79
N GLU A 154 -2.88 -4.73 -16.40
CA GLU A 154 -4.12 -4.16 -16.94
C GLU A 154 -3.93 -3.97 -18.43
N LEU A 155 -4.68 -4.73 -19.21
CA LEU A 155 -4.65 -4.66 -20.67
C LEU A 155 -5.80 -3.78 -21.14
N ASN A 156 -5.51 -2.88 -22.09
CA ASN A 156 -6.53 -2.07 -22.71
C ASN A 156 -7.23 -2.86 -23.81
N MET A 157 -8.29 -3.59 -23.46
CA MET A 157 -9.07 -4.43 -24.39
C MET A 157 -10.15 -3.63 -25.15
N THR A 158 -9.96 -2.32 -25.34
CA THR A 158 -10.92 -1.47 -26.05
C THR A 158 -10.72 -1.58 -27.55
N THR A 159 -11.78 -1.91 -28.30
CA THR A 159 -11.78 -1.83 -29.77
C THR A 159 -12.36 -0.50 -30.27
N GLU A 160 -12.30 -0.26 -31.58
CA GLU A 160 -12.87 0.94 -32.22
C GLU A 160 -14.38 1.12 -31.95
N ARG A 161 -15.13 0.03 -31.83
CA ARG A 161 -16.58 0.05 -31.56
C ARG A 161 -16.85 -0.44 -30.15
N LYS A 162 -17.57 0.36 -29.36
CA LYS A 162 -17.93 0.03 -27.96
C LYS A 162 -18.68 -1.30 -27.79
N THR A 163 -19.39 -1.75 -28.83
CA THR A 163 -20.14 -3.01 -28.83
C THR A 163 -19.31 -4.23 -29.22
N LYS A 164 -18.11 -4.02 -29.78
CA LYS A 164 -17.22 -5.12 -30.19
C LYS A 164 -16.26 -5.42 -29.05
N MET A 165 -16.46 -6.55 -28.40
CA MET A 165 -15.57 -7.06 -27.37
C MET A 165 -14.37 -7.77 -28.01
N VAL A 166 -13.21 -7.69 -27.37
CA VAL A 166 -12.05 -8.52 -27.76
C VAL A 166 -12.35 -9.95 -27.29
N ALA A 167 -12.02 -10.93 -28.12
CA ALA A 167 -12.16 -12.34 -27.74
C ALA A 167 -11.19 -12.67 -26.61
N ASP A 168 -11.60 -13.59 -25.74
CA ASP A 168 -10.74 -14.07 -24.66
C ASP A 168 -9.54 -14.82 -25.25
N SER A 169 -8.35 -14.56 -24.72
CA SER A 169 -7.11 -15.21 -25.12
C SER A 169 -6.56 -15.99 -23.94
N GLU A 170 -6.41 -17.31 -24.10
CA GLU A 170 -5.79 -18.19 -23.12
C GLU A 170 -4.45 -18.68 -23.67
N GLU A 171 -3.36 -18.23 -23.06
CA GLU A 171 -2.00 -18.66 -23.42
C GLU A 171 -1.29 -19.27 -22.20
N LEU A 172 -0.63 -20.39 -22.42
CA LEU A 172 0.19 -21.05 -21.40
C LEU A 172 1.62 -20.51 -21.47
N VAL A 173 2.06 -19.82 -20.41
CA VAL A 173 3.41 -19.26 -20.32
C VAL A 173 4.26 -20.13 -19.40
N PRO A 174 5.32 -20.80 -19.90
CA PRO A 174 6.24 -21.54 -19.05
C PRO A 174 7.06 -20.58 -18.19
N ILE A 175 7.14 -20.86 -16.89
CA ILE A 175 7.93 -20.06 -15.95
C ILE A 175 9.34 -20.68 -15.87
N PRO A 176 10.42 -19.95 -16.22
CA PRO A 176 11.76 -20.50 -16.29
C PRO A 176 12.28 -20.99 -14.92
N TYR A 177 11.84 -20.37 -13.84
CA TYR A 177 12.18 -20.72 -12.47
C TYR A 177 10.91 -21.13 -11.71
N PRO A 178 10.57 -22.42 -11.66
CA PRO A 178 9.36 -22.88 -11.00
C PRO A 178 9.46 -22.68 -9.49
N PHE A 179 8.32 -22.33 -8.88
CA PHE A 179 8.22 -22.22 -7.44
C PHE A 179 8.14 -23.62 -6.81
N LYS A 180 8.81 -23.82 -5.67
CA LYS A 180 8.63 -25.04 -4.87
C LYS A 180 7.21 -25.04 -4.31
N HIS A 181 6.35 -25.86 -4.92
CA HIS A 181 5.06 -26.20 -4.34
C HIS A 181 5.30 -27.35 -3.37
N ASN A 182 4.97 -27.17 -2.09
CA ASN A 182 5.03 -28.25 -1.09
C ASN A 182 3.94 -29.31 -1.32
N GLU A 183 3.18 -29.18 -2.40
CA GLU A 183 2.13 -30.09 -2.85
C GLU A 183 2.65 -30.88 -4.05
N LYS A 184 2.55 -32.21 -3.98
CA LYS A 184 2.76 -33.07 -5.14
C LYS A 184 1.55 -32.90 -6.06
N ARG A 185 1.77 -32.37 -7.27
CA ARG A 185 0.72 -32.28 -8.29
C ARG A 185 0.52 -33.66 -8.88
N THR A 186 -0.56 -34.32 -8.49
CA THR A 186 -0.92 -35.63 -9.03
C THR A 186 -1.51 -35.43 -10.43
N ILE A 187 -0.80 -35.89 -11.47
CA ILE A 187 -1.25 -35.78 -12.86
C ILE A 187 -1.90 -37.10 -13.25
N LEU A 188 -3.20 -37.06 -13.54
CA LEU A 188 -3.97 -38.18 -14.06
C LEU A 188 -4.11 -38.04 -15.58
N ALA A 189 -3.63 -39.03 -16.33
CA ALA A 189 -3.74 -39.07 -17.78
C ALA A 189 -4.80 -40.08 -18.21
N PHE A 190 -5.71 -39.68 -19.11
CA PHE A 190 -6.70 -40.59 -19.69
C PHE A 190 -6.30 -40.93 -21.12
N ALA A 191 -6.08 -42.22 -21.40
CA ALA A 191 -5.70 -42.69 -22.73
C ALA A 191 -6.38 -44.02 -23.06
N TYR A 192 -6.87 -44.13 -24.30
CA TYR A 192 -7.59 -45.30 -24.77
C TYR A 192 -6.66 -46.52 -24.93
N GLU A 193 -5.58 -46.37 -25.70
CA GLU A 193 -4.65 -47.44 -26.02
C GLU A 193 -3.56 -47.61 -24.94
N GLN A 194 -3.10 -48.86 -24.75
CA GLN A 194 -2.08 -49.18 -23.74
C GLN A 194 -0.75 -48.47 -24.01
N HIS A 195 -0.31 -48.41 -25.27
CA HIS A 195 0.91 -47.72 -25.68
C HIS A 195 0.92 -46.23 -25.24
N ASN A 196 -0.23 -45.55 -25.38
CA ASN A 196 -0.35 -44.14 -25.01
C ASN A 196 -0.42 -43.94 -23.49
N ARG A 197 -0.86 -44.95 -22.73
CA ARG A 197 -0.83 -44.94 -21.26
C ARG A 197 0.61 -45.05 -20.77
N ASP A 198 1.38 -45.96 -21.35
CA ASP A 198 2.78 -46.17 -20.99
C ASP A 198 3.61 -44.91 -21.31
N ALA A 199 3.41 -44.31 -22.49
CA ALA A 199 4.03 -43.04 -22.86
C ALA A 199 3.65 -41.87 -21.92
N ALA A 200 2.42 -41.84 -21.41
CA ALA A 200 1.99 -40.81 -20.47
C ALA A 200 2.66 -40.96 -19.09
N VAL A 201 2.85 -42.20 -18.62
CA VAL A 201 3.59 -42.48 -17.37
C VAL A 201 5.07 -42.12 -17.55
N GLU A 202 5.67 -42.47 -18.69
CA GLU A 202 7.05 -42.07 -19.04
C GLU A 202 7.23 -40.54 -19.09
N ALA A 203 6.21 -39.82 -19.57
CA ALA A 203 6.18 -38.35 -19.58
C ALA A 203 5.97 -37.72 -18.19
N GLY A 204 5.77 -38.52 -17.13
CA GLY A 204 5.68 -38.06 -15.75
C GLY A 204 4.25 -37.94 -15.19
N ALA A 205 3.25 -38.57 -15.81
CA ALA A 205 1.95 -38.76 -15.18
C ALA A 205 2.06 -39.76 -14.01
N GLU A 206 1.33 -39.52 -12.92
CA GLU A 206 1.35 -40.41 -11.76
C GLU A 206 0.51 -41.66 -12.00
N ILE A 207 -0.63 -41.51 -12.69
CA ILE A 207 -1.52 -42.61 -13.05
C ILE A 207 -2.06 -42.38 -14.45
N ALA A 208 -1.96 -43.40 -15.32
CA ALA A 208 -2.64 -43.44 -16.61
C ALA A 208 -3.84 -44.39 -16.54
N LEU A 209 -5.02 -43.89 -16.90
CA LEU A 209 -6.30 -44.61 -16.79
C LEU A 209 -6.94 -44.84 -18.16
N GLY A 210 -7.59 -46.00 -18.30
CA GLY A 210 -8.43 -46.34 -19.45
C GLY A 210 -9.87 -45.84 -19.32
N PRO A 211 -10.68 -45.95 -20.40
CA PRO A 211 -12.08 -45.49 -20.42
C PRO A 211 -12.95 -46.18 -19.37
N ASP A 212 -12.61 -47.41 -18.98
CA ASP A 212 -13.36 -48.19 -17.99
C ASP A 212 -13.31 -47.60 -16.59
N MET A 213 -12.29 -46.78 -16.31
CA MET A 213 -12.08 -46.16 -15.00
C MET A 213 -12.61 -44.72 -14.91
N ILE A 214 -13.06 -44.13 -16.02
CA ILE A 214 -13.65 -42.78 -16.03
C ILE A 214 -14.89 -42.71 -15.12
N LYS A 215 -15.66 -43.80 -15.01
CA LYS A 215 -16.87 -43.85 -14.17
C LYS A 215 -16.59 -43.88 -12.66
N LYS A 216 -15.33 -44.10 -12.25
CA LYS A 216 -14.94 -44.25 -10.84
C LYS A 216 -14.30 -42.99 -10.24
N VAL A 217 -13.93 -42.03 -11.09
CA VAL A 217 -13.38 -40.71 -10.71
C VAL A 217 -14.54 -39.75 -10.52
#